data_AF-A0A8S4RMH9-F1
#
_entry.id   AF-A0A8S4RMH9-F1
#
_cell.length_a   1.000
_cell.length_b   1.000
_cell.length_c   1.000
_cell.angle_alpha   90.00
_cell.angle_beta   90.00
_cell.angle_gamma   90.00
#
_symmetry.space_group_name_H-M   'P 1'
#
loop_
_entity.id
_entity.type
_entity.pdbx_description
1 polymer ?
#
loop_
_entity_poly.entity_id
_entity_poly.type
_entity_poly.pdbx_seq_one_letter_code
_entity_poly.pdbx_strand_id
1 'polypeptide(L)'
;MMSPKGKPKLYPLGYHSSLGKAGDWWKQGLNTYAIRRFKRDVRETTKYIETALVIDRAMFENRNGSTRSEVVHDAIQVANIADLYFRTLNTRVSVVYIESWQSADQADFDRKHDITKAIQKFSDYAARKLYKIEKDTTQFLS
;
A
#
# COMPACT_ATOMS: atom_id res chain seq x y z
N MET A 1 -17.66 20.80 81.28
CA MET A 1 -17.96 22.10 80.64
C MET A 1 -17.18 22.17 79.33
N MET A 2 -17.88 22.06 78.18
CA MET A 2 -17.32 22.33 76.85
C MET A 2 -17.50 23.82 76.53
N SER A 3 -16.53 24.43 75.86
CA SER A 3 -16.78 25.65 75.07
C SER A 3 -15.86 25.70 73.85
N PRO A 4 -16.31 26.23 72.69
CA PRO A 4 -15.88 25.80 71.37
C PRO A 4 -14.97 26.78 70.62
N LYS A 5 -14.30 26.24 69.57
CA LYS A 5 -13.47 26.96 68.59
C LYS A 5 -14.27 28.01 67.80
N GLY A 6 -13.82 29.26 67.82
CA GLY A 6 -14.28 30.32 66.91
C GLY A 6 -13.40 30.41 65.65
N LYS A 7 -14.02 30.47 64.47
CA LYS A 7 -13.36 30.73 63.17
C LYS A 7 -13.17 32.24 62.95
N PRO A 8 -12.05 32.72 62.38
CA PRO A 8 -11.92 34.13 62.01
C PRO A 8 -12.64 34.46 60.68
N LYS A 9 -13.25 35.65 60.65
CA LYS A 9 -13.97 36.25 59.51
C LYS A 9 -12.99 36.91 58.53
N LEU A 10 -13.19 36.72 57.23
CA LEU A 10 -12.51 37.46 56.16
C LEU A 10 -13.44 38.55 55.59
N TYR A 11 -12.95 39.78 55.49
CA TYR A 11 -13.62 40.91 54.83
C TYR A 11 -13.17 41.00 53.36
N PRO A 12 -14.05 41.36 52.41
CA PRO A 12 -13.67 41.54 51.01
C PRO A 12 -13.07 42.94 50.81
N LEU A 13 -11.95 43.01 50.07
CA LEU A 13 -11.39 44.29 49.61
C LEU A 13 -11.99 44.66 48.26
N GLY A 14 -12.59 45.85 48.21
CA GLY A 14 -13.29 46.39 47.06
C GLY A 14 -12.39 47.01 45.99
N TYR A 15 -12.87 46.83 44.76
CA TYR A 15 -12.68 47.53 43.49
C TYR A 15 -11.95 48.88 43.45
N HIS A 16 -11.00 48.97 42.51
CA HIS A 16 -10.65 50.20 41.80
C HIS A 16 -10.81 49.95 40.30
N SER A 17 -11.71 50.70 39.65
CA SER A 17 -11.97 50.64 38.22
C SER A 17 -11.03 51.59 37.46
N SER A 18 -10.25 51.06 36.52
CA SER A 18 -9.80 51.84 35.37
C SER A 18 -10.11 51.07 34.08
N LEU A 19 -10.74 51.77 33.15
CA LEU A 19 -11.13 51.29 31.84
C LEU A 19 -9.88 50.90 31.02
N GLY A 20 -9.80 49.64 30.61
CA GLY A 20 -8.78 49.15 29.71
C GLY A 20 -9.18 47.81 29.10
N LYS A 21 -9.89 47.87 27.96
CA LYS A 21 -10.15 46.80 26.98
C LYS A 21 -9.85 45.37 27.47
N ALA A 22 -10.78 44.79 28.23
CA ALA A 22 -10.85 43.36 28.48
C ALA A 22 -11.34 42.65 27.22
N GLY A 23 -10.43 42.41 26.28
CA GLY A 23 -10.69 41.63 25.07
C GLY A 23 -9.53 40.67 24.85
N ASP A 24 -9.84 39.37 24.84
CA ASP A 24 -9.06 38.34 24.17
C ASP A 24 -7.84 37.70 24.88
N TRP A 25 -7.81 37.70 26.22
CA TRP A 25 -6.83 36.89 26.97
C TRP A 25 -7.02 35.36 26.81
N TRP A 26 -8.23 34.91 26.50
CA TRP A 26 -8.55 33.49 26.27
C TRP A 26 -8.26 33.02 24.84
N LYS A 27 -8.05 33.92 23.88
CA LYS A 27 -7.73 33.57 22.48
C LYS A 27 -6.29 33.13 22.28
N GLN A 28 -5.39 33.39 23.23
CA GLN A 28 -3.98 32.96 23.16
C GLN A 28 -3.76 31.50 23.58
N GLY A 29 -4.72 30.88 24.28
CA GLY A 29 -4.62 29.49 24.77
C GLY A 29 -5.24 28.42 23.88
N LEU A 30 -5.88 28.80 22.76
CA LEU A 30 -6.65 27.87 21.91
C LEU A 30 -5.99 27.54 20.56
N ASN A 31 -4.71 27.88 20.36
CA ASN A 31 -4.03 27.62 19.08
C ASN A 31 -2.74 26.79 19.19
N THR A 32 -2.67 25.89 20.16
CA THR A 32 -1.59 24.89 20.27
C THR A 32 -2.08 23.45 20.34
N TYR A 33 -3.40 23.24 20.31
CA TYR A 33 -4.02 21.91 20.14
C TYR A 33 -4.88 21.81 18.88
N ALA A 34 -4.72 22.73 17.92
CA ALA A 34 -4.91 22.35 16.54
C ALA A 34 -3.82 21.32 16.27
N ILE A 35 -4.13 20.04 16.53
CA ILE A 35 -3.39 18.89 16.02
C ILE A 35 -3.11 19.27 14.58
N ARG A 36 -1.86 19.66 14.28
CA ARG A 36 -1.40 19.81 12.92
C ARG A 36 -1.61 18.43 12.36
N ARG A 37 -2.76 18.23 11.72
CA ARG A 37 -2.99 17.18 10.75
C ARG A 37 -2.01 17.55 9.64
N PHE A 38 -0.73 17.24 9.85
CA PHE A 38 0.21 17.11 8.78
C PHE A 38 -0.49 16.14 7.85
N LYS A 39 -1.00 16.68 6.73
CA LYS A 39 -1.50 15.88 5.65
C LYS A 39 -0.34 14.94 5.34
N ARG A 40 -0.42 13.67 5.80
CA ARG A 40 0.66 12.70 5.60
C ARG A 40 0.99 12.76 4.11
N ASP A 41 2.24 13.04 3.77
CA ASP A 41 2.59 13.07 2.37
C ASP A 41 2.38 11.64 1.86
N VAL A 42 1.43 11.48 0.95
CA VAL A 42 1.05 10.16 0.42
C VAL A 42 2.25 9.51 -0.29
N ARG A 43 3.25 10.32 -0.70
CA ARG A 43 4.52 9.89 -1.28
C ARG A 43 5.44 9.19 -0.28
N GLU A 44 5.34 9.50 1.01
CA GLU A 44 6.18 8.89 2.05
C GLU A 44 5.67 7.49 2.46
N THR A 45 4.44 7.15 2.09
CA THR A 45 3.83 5.84 2.43
C THR A 45 4.19 4.78 1.40
N THR A 46 4.71 3.65 1.86
CA THR A 46 5.02 2.51 1.00
C THR A 46 3.80 2.02 0.23
N LYS A 47 3.98 1.81 -1.09
CA LYS A 47 2.95 1.25 -1.97
C LYS A 47 3.24 -0.22 -2.26
N TYR A 48 2.21 -0.96 -2.64
CA TYR A 48 2.32 -2.35 -3.06
C TYR A 48 1.72 -2.48 -4.46
N ILE A 49 2.38 -3.25 -5.31
CA ILE A 49 1.85 -3.72 -6.58
C ILE A 49 1.62 -5.21 -6.44
N GLU A 50 0.36 -5.61 -6.30
CA GLU A 50 -0.07 -7.00 -6.21
C GLU A 50 -0.07 -7.60 -7.62
N THR A 51 0.86 -8.52 -7.85
CA THR A 51 1.16 -9.07 -9.16
C THR A 51 0.78 -10.54 -9.25
N ALA A 52 -0.03 -10.88 -10.25
CA ALA A 52 -0.21 -12.25 -10.69
C ALA A 52 0.78 -12.59 -11.81
N LEU A 53 1.37 -13.78 -11.77
CA LEU A 53 2.27 -14.28 -12.82
C LEU A 53 1.60 -15.41 -13.59
N VAL A 54 1.71 -15.37 -14.91
CA VAL A 54 1.30 -16.47 -15.80
C VAL A 54 2.53 -16.93 -16.57
N ILE A 55 2.90 -18.20 -16.39
CA ILE A 55 4.08 -18.82 -16.99
C ILE A 55 3.61 -19.75 -18.09
N ASP A 56 4.07 -19.49 -19.32
CA ASP A 56 3.70 -20.27 -20.50
C ASP A 56 4.41 -21.63 -20.56
N ARG A 57 4.09 -22.43 -21.59
CA ARG A 57 4.76 -23.72 -21.78
C ARG A 57 6.21 -23.58 -22.29
N ALA A 58 6.52 -22.53 -23.04
CA ALA A 58 7.85 -22.29 -23.59
C ALA A 58 8.92 -22.25 -22.49
N MET A 59 8.60 -21.65 -21.35
CA MET A 59 9.47 -21.60 -20.18
C MET A 59 9.83 -22.99 -19.63
N PHE A 60 8.97 -24.00 -19.79
CA PHE A 60 9.27 -25.39 -19.42
C PHE A 60 10.09 -26.11 -20.49
N GLU A 61 9.81 -25.84 -21.77
CA GLU A 61 10.52 -26.43 -22.91
C GLU A 61 11.97 -25.96 -23.00
N ASN A 62 12.20 -24.65 -22.82
CA ASN A 62 13.52 -24.01 -22.93
C ASN A 62 14.51 -24.45 -21.86
N ARG A 63 14.04 -25.16 -20.82
CA ARG A 63 14.83 -25.57 -19.65
C ARG A 63 15.01 -27.08 -19.55
N ASN A 64 14.95 -27.79 -20.69
CA ASN A 64 15.28 -29.22 -20.81
C ASN A 64 14.58 -30.14 -19.78
N GLY A 65 13.29 -29.93 -19.52
CA GLY A 65 12.54 -30.77 -18.60
C GLY A 65 12.66 -30.37 -17.13
N SER A 66 13.02 -29.12 -16.85
CA SER A 66 12.91 -28.54 -15.50
C SER A 66 11.56 -28.86 -14.87
N THR A 67 11.61 -29.16 -13.58
CA THR A 67 10.40 -29.42 -12.81
C THR A 67 9.56 -28.15 -12.68
N ARG A 68 8.27 -28.32 -12.38
CA ARG A 68 7.39 -27.19 -12.09
C ARG A 68 7.95 -26.27 -11.02
N SER A 69 8.54 -26.85 -9.98
CA SER A 69 9.12 -26.11 -8.86
C SER A 69 10.27 -25.21 -9.30
N GLU A 70 11.14 -25.68 -10.19
CA GLU A 70 12.30 -24.91 -10.68
C GLU A 70 11.86 -23.71 -11.52
N VAL A 71 10.93 -23.92 -12.46
CA VAL A 71 10.44 -22.84 -13.32
C VAL A 71 9.68 -21.78 -12.50
N VAL A 72 8.85 -22.21 -11.56
CA VAL A 72 8.13 -21.29 -10.65
C VAL A 72 9.11 -20.54 -9.74
N HIS A 73 10.11 -21.22 -9.20
CA HIS A 73 11.14 -20.58 -8.38
C HIS A 73 11.86 -19.47 -9.15
N ASP A 74 12.19 -19.70 -10.42
CA ASP A 74 12.87 -18.71 -11.22
C ASP A 74 11.99 -17.52 -11.58
N ALA A 75 10.70 -17.73 -11.84
CA ALA A 75 9.75 -16.64 -11.97
C ALA A 75 9.68 -15.78 -10.69
N ILE A 76 9.74 -16.40 -9.51
CA ILE A 76 9.83 -15.69 -8.23
C ILE A 76 11.14 -14.91 -8.13
N GLN A 77 12.26 -15.45 -8.59
CA GLN A 77 13.54 -14.72 -8.60
C GLN A 77 13.48 -13.49 -9.50
N VAL A 78 12.86 -13.59 -10.68
CA VAL A 78 12.63 -12.43 -11.56
C VAL A 78 11.81 -11.35 -10.84
N ALA A 79 10.72 -11.74 -10.17
CA ALA A 79 9.90 -10.80 -9.39
C ALA A 79 10.68 -10.16 -8.22
N ASN A 80 11.51 -10.94 -7.52
CA ASN A 80 12.39 -10.42 -6.46
C ASN A 80 13.40 -9.40 -6.98
N ILE A 81 13.99 -9.65 -8.15
CA ILE A 81 14.91 -8.71 -8.79
C ILE A 81 14.16 -7.44 -9.21
N ALA A 82 12.97 -7.56 -9.80
CA ALA A 82 12.14 -6.41 -10.15
C ALA A 82 11.81 -5.56 -8.91
N ASP A 83 11.45 -6.19 -7.78
CA ASP A 83 11.20 -5.51 -6.50
C ASP A 83 12.38 -4.63 -6.06
N LEU A 84 13.64 -5.02 -6.33
CA LEU A 84 14.80 -4.20 -6.00
C LEU A 84 14.77 -2.82 -6.68
N TYR A 85 14.28 -2.76 -7.92
CA TYR A 85 14.14 -1.49 -8.65
C TYR A 85 12.98 -0.65 -8.12
N PHE A 86 11.83 -1.28 -7.82
CA PHE A 86 10.65 -0.57 -7.29
C PHE A 86 10.85 -0.02 -5.87
N ARG A 87 11.74 -0.62 -5.06
CA ARG A 87 12.09 -0.10 -3.73
C ARG A 87 12.61 1.33 -3.75
N THR A 88 13.28 1.74 -4.84
CA THR A 88 13.77 3.11 -5.01
C THR A 88 12.63 4.14 -5.09
N LEU A 89 11.42 3.68 -5.41
CA LEU A 89 10.19 4.45 -5.50
C LEU A 89 9.27 4.25 -4.28
N ASN A 90 9.80 3.73 -3.16
CA ASN A 90 9.02 3.36 -1.97
C ASN A 90 7.83 2.44 -2.31
N THR A 91 8.02 1.54 -3.29
CA THR A 91 7.01 0.62 -3.77
C THR A 91 7.55 -0.80 -3.68
N ARG A 92 6.69 -1.75 -3.31
CA ARG A 92 7.01 -3.18 -3.23
C ARG A 92 6.22 -3.94 -4.28
N VAL A 93 6.87 -4.88 -4.95
CA VAL A 93 6.18 -5.84 -5.83
C VAL A 93 5.91 -7.08 -5.00
N SER A 94 4.64 -7.49 -4.91
CA SER A 94 4.23 -8.69 -4.20
C SER A 94 3.61 -9.67 -5.19
N VAL A 95 4.14 -10.89 -5.25
CA VAL A 95 3.51 -11.96 -6.04
C VAL A 95 2.38 -12.58 -5.23
N VAL A 96 1.15 -12.38 -5.68
CA VAL A 96 -0.06 -12.87 -4.99
C VAL A 96 -0.63 -14.14 -5.62
N TYR A 97 -0.25 -14.43 -6.86
CA TYR A 97 -0.73 -15.60 -7.60
C TYR A 97 0.26 -16.01 -8.68
N ILE A 98 0.37 -17.33 -8.91
CA ILE A 98 1.12 -17.89 -10.02
C ILE A 98 0.28 -18.98 -10.70
N GLU A 99 0.10 -18.85 -12.01
CA GLU A 99 -0.42 -19.91 -12.88
C GLU A 99 0.68 -20.39 -13.83
N SER A 100 0.73 -21.70 -14.09
CA SER A 100 1.75 -22.31 -14.94
C SER A 100 1.13 -23.29 -15.94
N TRP A 101 1.41 -23.12 -17.23
CA TRP A 101 0.84 -23.94 -18.31
C TRP A 101 1.75 -25.10 -18.72
N GLN A 102 2.06 -25.98 -17.76
CA GLN A 102 3.02 -27.06 -17.99
C GLN A 102 2.55 -28.08 -19.06
N SER A 103 1.25 -28.37 -19.14
CA SER A 103 0.73 -29.38 -20.07
C SER A 103 0.46 -28.84 -21.48
N ALA A 104 -0.20 -27.69 -21.57
CA ALA A 104 -0.56 -27.05 -22.83
C ALA A 104 -0.84 -25.56 -22.60
N ASP A 105 -0.43 -24.73 -23.57
CA ASP A 105 -0.74 -23.31 -23.56
C ASP A 105 -2.26 -23.10 -23.57
N GLN A 106 -2.74 -22.20 -22.71
CA GLN A 106 -4.17 -21.95 -22.53
C GLN A 106 -4.72 -20.84 -23.45
N ALA A 107 -3.81 -20.19 -24.19
CA ALA A 107 -4.09 -19.32 -25.31
C ALA A 107 -3.08 -19.60 -26.43
N ASP A 108 -3.52 -19.37 -27.67
CA ASP A 108 -2.75 -19.66 -28.88
C ASP A 108 -1.68 -18.57 -29.10
N PHE A 109 -0.48 -18.78 -28.56
CA PHE A 109 0.66 -17.89 -28.76
C PHE A 109 1.60 -18.50 -29.80
N ASP A 110 1.39 -18.17 -31.07
CA ASP A 110 2.41 -18.46 -32.07
C ASP A 110 3.56 -17.47 -31.90
N ARG A 111 4.76 -17.99 -31.59
CA ARG A 111 6.00 -17.22 -31.36
C ARG A 111 6.42 -16.36 -32.57
N LYS A 112 5.80 -16.57 -33.74
CA LYS A 112 6.00 -15.76 -34.96
C LYS A 112 5.04 -14.56 -35.05
N HIS A 113 4.09 -14.42 -34.13
CA HIS A 113 3.13 -13.33 -34.15
C HIS A 113 3.71 -12.03 -33.57
N ASP A 114 3.15 -10.91 -34.04
CA ASP A 114 3.35 -9.57 -33.48
C ASP A 114 3.04 -9.55 -31.97
N ILE A 115 3.95 -8.95 -31.18
CA ILE A 115 3.83 -8.76 -29.73
C ILE A 115 2.46 -8.16 -29.37
N THR A 116 1.94 -7.25 -30.19
CA THR A 116 0.64 -6.62 -29.99
C THR A 116 -0.51 -7.64 -29.97
N LYS A 117 -0.48 -8.63 -30.88
CA LYS A 117 -1.48 -9.70 -30.92
C LYS A 117 -1.33 -10.65 -29.75
N ALA A 118 -0.10 -10.94 -29.32
CA ALA A 118 0.15 -11.74 -28.12
C ALA A 118 -0.43 -11.07 -26.88
N ILE A 119 -0.18 -9.76 -26.68
CA ILE A 119 -0.74 -8.99 -25.56
C ILE A 119 -2.27 -9.01 -25.59
N GLN A 120 -2.90 -8.83 -26.75
CA GLN A 120 -4.36 -8.87 -26.86
C GLN A 120 -4.91 -10.26 -26.46
N LYS A 121 -4.33 -11.34 -26.99
CA LYS A 121 -4.73 -12.72 -26.65
C LYS A 121 -4.55 -13.01 -25.16
N PHE A 122 -3.46 -12.51 -24.57
CA PHE A 122 -3.20 -12.66 -23.13
C PHE A 122 -4.22 -11.88 -22.28
N SER A 123 -4.52 -10.63 -22.63
CA SER A 123 -5.54 -9.81 -21.96
C SER A 123 -6.91 -10.50 -21.99
N ASP A 124 -7.29 -11.02 -23.16
CA ASP A 124 -8.52 -11.77 -23.38
C ASP A 124 -8.61 -13.04 -22.52
N TYR A 125 -7.49 -13.74 -22.36
CA TYR A 125 -7.36 -14.90 -21.49
C TYR A 125 -7.48 -14.48 -20.01
N ALA A 126 -6.75 -13.45 -19.58
CA ALA A 126 -6.73 -12.96 -18.21
C ALA A 126 -8.11 -12.49 -17.74
N ALA A 127 -8.91 -11.91 -18.63
CA ALA A 127 -10.27 -11.47 -18.34
C ALA A 127 -11.28 -12.61 -18.18
N ARG A 128 -11.05 -13.76 -18.84
CA ARG A 128 -12.07 -14.81 -19.00
C ARG A 128 -11.76 -16.11 -18.26
N LYS A 129 -10.49 -16.49 -18.18
CA LYS A 129 -10.06 -17.82 -17.73
C LYS A 129 -9.16 -17.82 -16.51
N LEU A 130 -8.40 -16.74 -16.30
CA LEU A 130 -7.52 -16.63 -15.14
C LEU A 130 -8.33 -16.69 -13.85
N TYR A 131 -7.80 -17.39 -12.84
CA TYR A 131 -8.44 -17.50 -11.54
C TYR A 131 -8.74 -16.11 -10.96
N LYS A 132 -9.96 -15.92 -10.45
CA LYS A 132 -10.39 -14.64 -9.89
C LYS A 132 -9.72 -14.42 -8.54
N ILE A 133 -8.71 -13.55 -8.54
CA ILE A 133 -8.03 -13.05 -7.36
C ILE A 133 -7.96 -11.53 -7.43
N GLU A 134 -7.83 -10.87 -6.28
CA GLU A 134 -7.51 -9.45 -6.21
C GLU A 134 -6.03 -9.25 -6.56
N LYS A 135 -5.76 -8.31 -7.46
CA LYS A 135 -4.44 -7.99 -8.00
C LYS A 135 -4.51 -6.68 -8.77
N ASP A 136 -3.40 -5.95 -8.77
CA ASP A 136 -3.23 -4.73 -9.56
C ASP A 136 -2.84 -5.04 -11.01
N THR A 137 -2.02 -6.08 -11.21
CA THR A 137 -1.48 -6.40 -12.53
C THR A 137 -1.28 -7.90 -12.73
N THR A 138 -1.25 -8.32 -13.98
CA THR A 138 -0.92 -9.69 -14.38
C THR A 138 0.20 -9.64 -15.42
N GLN A 139 1.28 -10.39 -15.18
CA GLN A 139 2.45 -10.44 -16.04
C GLN A 139 2.57 -11.81 -16.68
N PHE A 140 2.88 -11.82 -17.97
CA PHE A 140 3.08 -13.04 -18.76
C PHE A 140 4.58 -13.29 -18.96
N LEU A 141 5.03 -14.51 -18.66
CA LEU A 141 6.42 -14.95 -18.83
C LEU A 141 6.46 -16.06 -19.89
N SER A 142 7.21 -15.82 -20.96
CA SER A 142 7.32 -16.66 -22.17
C SER A 142 8.76 -16.74 -22.66
#